data_AF-A0A9P5WW73-F1
#
_entry.id   AF-A0A9P5WW73-F1
#
_cell.length_a   1.000
_cell.length_b   1.000
_cell.length_c   1.000
_cell.angle_alpha   90.00
_cell.angle_beta   90.00
_cell.angle_gamma   90.00
#
_symmetry.space_group_name_H-M   'P 1'
#
loop_
_entity.id
_entity.type
_entity.pdbx_description
1 polymer ?
#
loop_
_entity_poly.entity_id
_entity_poly.type
_entity_poly.pdbx_seq_one_letter_code
_entity_poly.pdbx_strand_id
1 'polypeptide(L)'
;LCSSCIVASHEDDPFHHIQKWTGTYFTRTSLHDLGFILHLGHDGCPCPLNHGELSHFVVVHTNGIHKQNIFYCLCHPTGQQHDKHLQLLENQLFTPTLTALQTVFTFNVIKDFHCLSLSSKINLYDYCDALRKGTDAAFPQKIPVHVAPLILSGQHHNIDSILTHRCPGSLAVRCPSCPEIGFNINPEFLNQVINGKTHLSTLYVSGDGNFRLMRKLKNNDPDDVALLDGNVYFVRDGDYMEYLKAVPAPVDVGKLHPINSTCAHLKAVRQQNTSKFNNAAVSGVVAIQCTRHGFYLPQGVVDLEKGE
;
A
#
# COMPACT_ATOMS: atom_id res chain seq x y z
N LEU A 1 15.79 -38.42 4.98
CA LEU A 1 15.78 -38.10 6.43
C LEU A 1 14.38 -38.37 6.97
N CYS A 2 14.23 -38.79 8.23
CA CYS A 2 12.92 -38.84 8.88
C CYS A 2 12.44 -37.41 9.21
N SER A 3 11.16 -37.25 9.57
CA SER A 3 10.58 -35.92 9.84
C SER A 3 11.34 -35.16 10.94
N SER A 4 11.72 -35.82 12.04
CA SER A 4 12.46 -35.17 13.14
C SER A 4 13.86 -34.70 12.73
N CYS A 5 14.57 -35.50 11.92
CA CYS A 5 15.87 -35.08 11.38
C CYS A 5 15.75 -33.89 10.43
N ILE A 6 14.66 -33.81 9.66
CA ILE A 6 14.41 -32.67 8.78
C ILE A 6 14.14 -31.42 9.61
N VAL A 7 13.30 -31.52 10.64
CA VAL A 7 13.01 -30.40 11.55
C VAL A 7 14.30 -29.89 12.20
N ALA A 8 15.13 -30.79 12.74
CA ALA A 8 16.39 -30.41 13.37
C ALA A 8 17.41 -29.80 12.40
N SER A 9 17.47 -30.28 11.15
CA SER A 9 18.43 -29.76 10.16
C SER A 9 18.05 -28.38 9.58
N HIS A 10 16.82 -27.92 9.80
CA HIS A 10 16.30 -26.66 9.26
C HIS A 10 15.99 -25.63 10.36
N GLU A 11 16.56 -25.81 11.54
CA GLU A 11 16.44 -24.83 12.63
C GLU A 11 16.94 -23.44 12.21
N ASP A 12 18.06 -23.40 11.47
CA ASP A 12 18.65 -22.18 10.91
C ASP A 12 18.08 -21.78 9.52
N ASP A 13 17.24 -22.61 8.92
CA ASP A 13 16.57 -22.32 7.62
C ASP A 13 15.07 -22.65 7.66
N PRO A 14 14.29 -21.90 8.47
CA PRO A 14 12.90 -22.21 8.76
C PRO A 14 11.95 -21.98 7.57
N PHE A 15 12.45 -21.45 6.44
CA PHE A 15 11.65 -21.13 5.25
C PHE A 15 12.09 -21.92 4.03
N HIS A 16 12.79 -23.05 4.21
CA HIS A 16 13.17 -23.92 3.12
C HIS A 16 12.00 -24.74 2.56
N HIS A 17 11.98 -24.94 1.24
CA HIS A 17 10.98 -25.80 0.59
C HIS A 17 11.38 -27.26 0.68
N ILE A 18 10.52 -28.10 1.25
CA ILE A 18 10.79 -29.52 1.43
C ILE A 18 9.97 -30.36 0.46
N GLN A 19 10.59 -31.43 -0.03
CA GLN A 19 9.92 -32.45 -0.83
C GLN A 19 9.97 -33.79 -0.10
N LYS A 20 8.84 -34.48 -0.04
CA LYS A 20 8.70 -35.82 0.51
C LYS A 20 8.47 -36.82 -0.61
N TRP A 21 9.25 -37.89 -0.61
CA TRP A 21 9.02 -39.03 -1.51
C TRP A 21 7.78 -39.81 -1.06
N THR A 22 6.82 -40.01 -1.97
CA THR A 22 5.58 -40.75 -1.70
C THR A 22 5.71 -42.26 -1.98
N GLY A 23 6.82 -42.69 -2.57
CA GLY A 23 6.98 -44.02 -3.16
C GLY A 23 7.00 -43.99 -4.69
N THR A 24 6.28 -43.02 -5.29
CA THR A 24 6.14 -42.88 -6.75
C THR A 24 6.60 -41.54 -7.29
N TYR A 25 6.42 -40.46 -6.54
CA TYR A 25 6.83 -39.10 -6.91
C TYR A 25 7.16 -38.26 -5.67
N PHE A 26 7.86 -37.15 -5.88
CA PHE A 26 8.07 -36.15 -4.84
C PHE A 26 6.87 -35.22 -4.74
N THR A 27 6.31 -35.09 -3.55
CA THR A 27 5.30 -34.08 -3.24
C THR A 27 5.89 -33.00 -2.34
N ARG A 28 5.40 -31.76 -2.47
CA ARG A 28 5.79 -30.68 -1.55
C ARG A 28 5.23 -30.98 -0.14
N THR A 29 6.02 -30.68 0.88
CA THR A 29 5.62 -30.64 2.29
C THR A 29 6.21 -29.38 2.91
N SER A 30 5.59 -28.84 3.95
CA SER A 30 6.15 -27.71 4.68
C SER A 30 6.79 -28.14 6.00
N LEU A 31 7.69 -27.32 6.54
CA LEU A 31 8.21 -27.48 7.91
C LEU A 31 7.08 -27.44 8.94
N HIS A 32 6.06 -26.59 8.72
CA HIS A 32 4.83 -26.57 9.50
C HIS A 32 4.15 -27.95 9.55
N ASP A 33 3.97 -28.62 8.41
CA ASP A 33 3.30 -29.94 8.35
C ASP A 33 4.16 -31.04 8.98
N LEU A 34 5.47 -30.83 9.09
CA LEU A 34 6.40 -31.71 9.81
C LEU A 34 6.47 -31.40 11.31
N GLY A 35 5.75 -30.37 11.79
CA GLY A 35 5.68 -29.99 13.20
C GLY A 35 6.79 -29.04 13.66
N PHE A 36 7.51 -28.38 12.75
CA PHE A 36 8.49 -27.36 13.12
C PHE A 36 7.79 -26.14 13.71
N ILE A 37 8.34 -25.65 14.83
CA ILE A 37 7.86 -24.47 15.53
C ILE A 37 9.03 -23.50 15.66
N LEU A 38 8.81 -22.26 15.26
CA LEU A 38 9.79 -21.19 15.43
C LEU A 38 9.58 -20.57 16.81
N HIS A 39 10.53 -20.77 17.71
CA HIS A 39 10.50 -20.14 19.03
C HIS A 39 11.18 -18.77 18.95
N LEU A 40 10.47 -17.73 19.37
CA LEU A 40 11.04 -16.39 19.48
C LEU A 40 11.79 -16.29 20.82
N GLY A 41 13.01 -15.78 20.77
CA GLY A 41 13.89 -15.68 21.94
C GLY A 41 14.56 -17.01 22.30
N HIS A 42 15.34 -17.00 23.39
CA HIS A 42 16.10 -18.16 23.87
C HIS A 42 16.93 -18.87 22.79
N ASP A 43 17.47 -18.12 21.83
CA ASP A 43 18.25 -18.65 20.71
C ASP A 43 17.54 -19.80 19.96
N GLY A 44 16.20 -19.71 19.82
CA GLY A 44 15.38 -20.73 19.14
C GLY A 44 14.89 -21.85 20.04
N CYS A 45 15.27 -21.88 21.32
CA CYS A 45 14.78 -22.89 22.26
C CYS A 45 13.35 -22.57 22.78
N PRO A 46 12.59 -23.61 23.19
CA PRO A 46 11.31 -23.41 23.84
C PRO A 46 11.40 -22.54 25.10
N CYS A 47 10.57 -21.50 25.17
CA CYS A 47 10.49 -20.64 26.34
C CYS A 47 9.93 -21.42 27.55
N PRO A 48 10.62 -21.50 28.70
CA PRO A 48 10.17 -22.27 29.85
C PRO A 48 8.91 -21.71 30.50
N LEU A 49 8.57 -20.44 30.25
CA LEU A 49 7.38 -19.77 30.79
C LEU A 49 6.20 -19.80 29.82
N ASN A 50 6.40 -20.21 28.57
CA ASN A 50 5.32 -20.29 27.60
C ASN A 50 4.78 -21.72 27.50
N HIS A 51 3.71 -21.97 28.26
CA HIS A 51 2.87 -23.18 28.13
C HIS A 51 1.57 -22.89 27.36
N GLY A 52 1.48 -21.72 26.72
CA GLY A 52 0.28 -21.20 26.09
C GLY A 52 0.06 -21.70 24.66
N GLU A 53 -0.88 -21.05 23.96
CA GLU A 53 -1.32 -21.45 22.62
C GLU A 53 -0.35 -21.03 21.51
N LEU A 54 -0.21 -21.94 20.55
CA LEU A 54 0.56 -21.77 19.33
C LEU A 54 -0.06 -20.69 18.45
N SER A 55 0.78 -19.80 17.91
CA SER A 55 0.30 -18.78 16.97
C SER A 55 0.62 -19.21 15.53
N HIS A 56 -0.39 -19.19 14.67
CA HIS A 56 -0.25 -19.53 13.25
C HIS A 56 0.02 -18.29 12.41
N PHE A 57 1.06 -18.37 11.57
CA PHE A 57 1.51 -17.28 10.72
C PHE A 57 1.62 -17.71 9.26
N VAL A 58 1.39 -16.74 8.39
CA VAL A 58 1.83 -16.75 7.00
C VAL A 58 3.08 -15.90 6.92
N VAL A 59 4.21 -16.53 6.60
CA VAL A 59 5.51 -15.86 6.44
C VAL A 59 5.82 -15.70 4.96
N VAL A 60 5.96 -14.47 4.51
CA VAL A 60 6.36 -14.15 3.15
C VAL A 60 7.89 -14.04 3.10
N HIS A 61 8.52 -14.90 2.31
CA HIS A 61 9.97 -14.98 2.11
C HIS A 61 10.33 -14.86 0.61
N THR A 62 11.60 -14.63 0.29
CA THR A 62 12.07 -14.46 -1.10
C THR A 62 11.83 -15.67 -1.99
N ASN A 63 11.74 -16.87 -1.41
CA ASN A 63 11.49 -18.13 -2.13
C ASN A 63 10.00 -18.53 -2.17
N GLY A 64 9.10 -17.76 -1.57
CA GLY A 64 7.68 -18.05 -1.51
C GLY A 64 7.05 -17.75 -0.16
N ILE A 65 5.84 -18.26 0.02
CA ILE A 65 4.95 -17.97 1.13
C ILE A 65 4.76 -19.24 1.94
N HIS A 66 5.10 -19.17 3.22
CA HIS A 66 5.18 -20.30 4.13
C HIS A 66 4.11 -20.20 5.19
N LYS A 67 3.55 -21.34 5.58
CA LYS A 67 2.82 -21.45 6.84
C LYS A 67 3.84 -21.75 7.92
N GLN A 68 3.77 -21.06 9.05
CA GLN A 68 4.70 -21.25 10.15
C GLN A 68 3.97 -21.15 11.48
N ASN A 69 4.33 -22.05 12.38
CA ASN A 69 3.91 -21.99 13.78
C ASN A 69 4.98 -21.23 14.57
N ILE A 70 4.56 -20.25 15.36
CA ILE A 70 5.45 -19.39 16.14
C ILE A 70 5.05 -19.41 17.60
N PHE A 71 6.05 -19.55 18.49
CA PHE A 71 5.88 -19.36 19.92
C PHE A 71 6.61 -18.12 20.40
N TYR A 72 5.87 -17.25 21.12
CA TYR A 72 6.45 -16.08 21.76
C TYR A 72 7.27 -16.45 23.00
N CYS A 73 8.29 -15.66 23.29
CA CYS A 73 8.92 -15.63 24.59
C CYS A 73 8.02 -14.90 25.59
N LEU A 74 7.84 -15.50 26.77
CA LEU A 74 7.16 -14.87 27.92
C LEU A 74 8.14 -14.57 29.07
N CYS A 75 9.45 -14.71 28.84
CA CYS A 75 10.44 -14.24 29.80
C CYS A 75 10.52 -12.71 29.74
N HIS A 76 10.56 -12.09 30.92
CA HIS A 76 10.60 -10.64 31.09
C HIS A 76 11.93 -10.28 31.77
N PRO A 77 13.01 -10.00 31.00
CA PRO A 77 14.31 -9.65 31.59
C PRO A 77 14.27 -8.42 32.50
N THR A 78 13.33 -7.50 32.24
CA THR A 78 13.19 -6.19 32.92
C THR A 78 11.87 -6.01 33.66
N GLY A 79 11.06 -7.07 33.81
CA GLY A 79 9.75 -7.01 34.49
C GLY A 79 8.62 -6.33 33.71
N GLN A 80 8.87 -5.90 32.46
CA GLN A 80 7.85 -5.40 31.54
C GLN A 80 7.51 -6.46 30.49
N GLN A 81 6.24 -6.51 30.09
CA GLN A 81 5.75 -7.43 29.07
C GLN A 81 6.47 -7.16 27.74
N HIS A 82 7.11 -8.18 27.16
CA HIS A 82 7.85 -7.99 25.93
C HIS A 82 6.87 -7.93 24.75
N ASP A 83 6.79 -6.78 24.09
CA ASP A 83 5.81 -6.56 23.03
C ASP A 83 5.97 -7.58 21.90
N LYS A 84 4.87 -8.23 21.53
CA LYS A 84 4.85 -9.30 20.51
C LYS A 84 5.46 -8.86 19.18
N HIS A 85 5.25 -7.61 18.79
CA HIS A 85 5.78 -7.09 17.54
C HIS A 85 7.29 -6.87 17.58
N LEU A 86 7.85 -6.49 18.73
CA LEU A 86 9.30 -6.36 18.92
C LEU A 86 9.98 -7.73 18.82
N GLN A 87 9.41 -8.77 19.44
CA GLN A 87 9.94 -10.14 19.32
C GLN A 87 10.02 -10.62 17.86
N LEU A 88 9.03 -10.28 17.04
CA LEU A 88 9.04 -10.60 15.61
C LEU A 88 10.15 -9.82 14.88
N LEU A 89 10.28 -8.52 15.16
CA LEU A 89 11.32 -7.67 14.56
C LEU A 89 12.74 -8.14 14.91
N GLU A 90 12.98 -8.55 16.16
CA GLU A 90 14.26 -9.12 16.62
C GLU A 90 14.62 -10.39 15.85
N ASN A 91 13.61 -11.15 15.40
CA ASN A 91 13.78 -12.35 14.55
C ASN A 91 13.66 -12.04 13.05
N GLN A 92 13.86 -10.77 12.65
CA GLN A 92 13.83 -10.31 11.25
C GLN A 92 12.48 -10.54 10.54
N LEU A 93 11.40 -10.62 11.30
CA LEU A 93 10.02 -10.72 10.82
C LEU A 93 9.33 -9.37 10.97
N PHE A 94 9.10 -8.70 9.85
CA PHE A 94 8.35 -7.47 9.78
C PHE A 94 6.85 -7.75 9.78
N THR A 95 6.11 -7.03 10.61
CA THR A 95 4.65 -7.11 10.63
C THR A 95 4.09 -5.95 9.81
N PRO A 96 3.15 -6.17 8.87
CA PRO A 96 2.49 -5.12 8.08
C PRO A 96 1.33 -4.46 8.83
N THR A 97 0.83 -5.10 9.89
CA THR A 97 -0.23 -4.59 10.77
C THR A 97 0.02 -5.05 12.19
N LEU A 98 -0.18 -4.17 13.18
CA LEU A 98 -0.01 -4.52 14.61
C LEU A 98 -1.30 -5.05 15.27
N THR A 99 -2.45 -4.95 14.60
CA THR A 99 -3.74 -5.47 15.07
C THR A 99 -3.98 -6.93 14.70
N ALA A 100 -3.48 -7.38 13.55
CA ALA A 100 -3.59 -8.77 13.08
C ALA A 100 -2.23 -9.28 12.61
N LEU A 101 -1.46 -9.84 13.56
CA LEU A 101 -0.08 -10.26 13.33
C LEU A 101 0.06 -11.50 12.44
N GLN A 102 -1.02 -12.12 11.96
CA GLN A 102 -1.00 -13.43 11.29
C GLN A 102 -0.23 -13.48 9.96
N THR A 103 0.15 -12.34 9.37
CA THR A 103 1.01 -12.29 8.19
C THR A 103 2.25 -11.47 8.51
N VAL A 104 3.44 -12.02 8.23
CA VAL A 104 4.72 -11.36 8.43
C VAL A 104 5.59 -11.48 7.19
N PHE A 105 6.47 -10.51 6.98
CA PHE A 105 7.41 -10.45 5.87
C PHE A 105 8.82 -10.56 6.42
N THR A 106 9.66 -11.42 5.84
CA THR A 106 11.08 -11.40 6.20
C THR A 106 11.74 -10.12 5.71
N PHE A 107 12.78 -9.66 6.40
CA PHE A 107 13.52 -8.48 5.93
C PHE A 107 14.17 -8.72 4.55
N ASN A 108 14.48 -9.98 4.23
CA ASN A 108 14.99 -10.37 2.92
C ASN A 108 13.99 -10.10 1.81
N VAL A 109 12.70 -10.43 1.98
CA VAL A 109 11.69 -10.19 0.95
C VAL A 109 11.42 -8.68 0.77
N ILE A 110 11.48 -7.91 1.85
CA ILE A 110 11.34 -6.45 1.78
C ILE A 110 12.49 -5.83 0.99
N LYS A 111 13.73 -6.26 1.26
CA LYS A 111 14.93 -5.79 0.54
C LYS A 111 14.87 -6.19 -0.93
N ASP A 112 14.52 -7.43 -1.22
CA ASP A 112 14.42 -7.96 -2.59
C ASP A 112 13.37 -7.19 -3.41
N PHE A 113 12.16 -7.00 -2.84
CA PHE A 113 11.13 -6.18 -3.46
C PHE A 113 11.60 -4.75 -3.70
N HIS A 114 12.25 -4.12 -2.73
CA HIS A 114 12.75 -2.75 -2.89
C HIS A 114 13.74 -2.63 -4.05
N CYS A 115 14.71 -3.56 -4.14
CA CYS A 115 15.67 -3.61 -5.23
C CYS A 115 15.01 -3.80 -6.60
N LEU A 116 14.07 -4.75 -6.73
CA LEU A 116 13.38 -5.04 -7.99
C LEU A 116 12.42 -3.92 -8.38
N SER A 117 11.76 -3.29 -7.41
CA SER A 117 10.86 -2.16 -7.66
C SER A 117 11.64 -0.97 -8.22
N LEU A 118 12.82 -0.67 -7.68
CA LEU A 118 13.68 0.40 -8.18
C LEU A 118 14.35 0.05 -9.52
N SER A 119 14.82 -1.19 -9.69
CA SER A 119 15.63 -1.58 -10.85
C SER A 119 14.80 -1.97 -12.07
N SER A 120 13.66 -2.63 -11.85
CA SER A 120 12.84 -3.23 -12.91
C SER A 120 11.43 -2.66 -12.97
N LYS A 121 11.09 -1.69 -12.11
CA LYS A 121 9.74 -1.10 -12.01
C LYS A 121 8.65 -2.14 -11.79
N ILE A 122 8.99 -3.26 -11.13
CA ILE A 122 7.99 -4.25 -10.76
C ILE A 122 7.06 -3.61 -9.72
N ASN A 123 5.77 -3.71 -9.96
CA ASN A 123 4.79 -3.31 -8.95
C ASN A 123 4.65 -4.43 -7.90
N LEU A 124 4.07 -4.08 -6.76
CA LEU A 124 3.87 -5.01 -5.65
C LEU A 124 3.00 -6.22 -6.04
N TYR A 125 1.99 -6.02 -6.89
CA TYR A 125 1.08 -7.08 -7.31
C TYR A 125 1.81 -8.18 -8.09
N ASP A 126 2.59 -7.80 -9.11
CA ASP A 126 3.35 -8.73 -9.94
C ASP A 126 4.44 -9.45 -9.13
N TYR A 127 5.06 -8.74 -8.17
CA TYR A 127 6.02 -9.36 -7.25
C TYR A 127 5.36 -10.40 -6.34
N CYS A 128 4.20 -10.07 -5.74
CA CYS A 128 3.44 -11.04 -4.95
C CYS A 128 2.96 -12.23 -5.80
N ASP A 129 2.56 -12.01 -7.06
CA ASP A 129 2.19 -13.07 -7.99
C ASP A 129 3.39 -13.98 -8.32
N ALA A 130 4.59 -13.42 -8.48
CA ALA A 130 5.83 -14.20 -8.63
C ALA A 130 6.10 -15.06 -7.40
N LEU A 131 5.93 -14.52 -6.19
CA LEU A 131 6.07 -15.30 -4.94
C LEU A 131 5.01 -16.42 -4.83
N ARG A 132 3.76 -16.15 -5.23
CA ARG A 132 2.71 -17.19 -5.29
C ARG A 132 3.11 -18.31 -6.22
N LYS A 133 3.60 -18.00 -7.42
CA LYS A 133 4.08 -18.99 -8.40
C LYS A 133 5.30 -19.76 -7.89
N GLY A 134 6.21 -19.11 -7.16
CA GLY A 134 7.33 -19.80 -6.48
C GLY A 134 6.84 -20.78 -5.40
N THR A 135 5.72 -20.46 -4.74
CA THR A 135 5.09 -21.27 -3.70
C THR A 135 4.28 -22.43 -4.24
N ASP A 136 3.49 -22.22 -5.27
CA ASP A 136 2.75 -23.26 -6.01
C ASP A 136 2.44 -22.73 -7.41
N ALA A 137 3.18 -23.23 -8.41
CA ALA A 137 2.99 -22.85 -9.80
C ALA A 137 1.71 -23.45 -10.41
N ALA A 138 1.19 -24.54 -9.85
CA ALA A 138 -0.02 -25.18 -10.35
C ALA A 138 -1.29 -24.44 -9.89
N PHE A 139 -1.30 -23.94 -8.65
CA PHE A 139 -2.45 -23.24 -8.08
C PHE A 139 -2.08 -21.95 -7.33
N PRO A 140 -1.44 -20.96 -7.98
CA PRO A 140 -0.96 -19.74 -7.32
C PRO A 140 -2.09 -18.92 -6.67
N GLN A 141 -3.30 -18.97 -7.24
CA GLN A 141 -4.48 -18.26 -6.74
C GLN A 141 -4.96 -18.76 -5.37
N LYS A 142 -4.56 -19.97 -4.95
CA LYS A 142 -4.92 -20.52 -3.63
C LYS A 142 -4.03 -20.00 -2.50
N ILE A 143 -2.96 -19.26 -2.83
CA ILE A 143 -1.99 -18.77 -1.86
C ILE A 143 -2.39 -17.34 -1.43
N PRO A 144 -2.91 -17.15 -0.21
CA PRO A 144 -3.33 -15.84 0.26
C PRO A 144 -2.11 -14.93 0.47
N VAL A 145 -2.22 -13.69 0.02
CA VAL A 145 -1.24 -12.62 0.33
C VAL A 145 -2.05 -11.38 0.64
N HIS A 146 -2.02 -10.94 1.89
CA HIS A 146 -2.56 -9.65 2.30
C HIS A 146 -1.39 -8.71 2.54
N VAL A 147 -1.20 -7.75 1.64
CA VAL A 147 -0.27 -6.64 1.88
C VAL A 147 -1.09 -5.46 2.36
N ALA A 148 -1.01 -5.17 3.65
CA ALA A 148 -1.62 -3.97 4.23
C ALA A 148 -0.59 -2.82 4.17
N PRO A 149 -0.85 -1.73 3.44
CA PRO A 149 0.09 -0.61 3.28
C PRO A 149 0.22 0.31 4.53
N LEU A 150 -0.30 -0.10 5.70
CA LEU A 150 -0.62 0.82 6.80
C LEU A 150 0.58 1.30 7.63
N ILE A 151 1.67 0.53 7.73
CA ILE A 151 2.76 0.83 8.70
C ILE A 151 3.77 1.85 8.18
N LEU A 152 4.03 1.92 6.87
CA LEU A 152 5.08 2.78 6.32
C LEU A 152 4.78 4.29 6.42
N SER A 153 3.55 4.68 6.74
CA SER A 153 3.14 6.09 6.86
C SER A 153 3.43 6.72 8.22
N GLY A 154 3.76 5.91 9.25
CA GLY A 154 3.87 6.38 10.63
C GLY A 154 2.52 6.60 11.33
N GLN A 155 1.39 6.41 10.64
CA GLN A 155 0.05 6.61 11.20
C GLN A 155 -0.19 5.76 12.46
N HIS A 156 0.31 4.52 12.46
CA HIS A 156 0.22 3.65 13.63
C HIS A 156 1.03 4.16 14.84
N HIS A 157 2.12 4.89 14.61
CA HIS A 157 2.92 5.52 15.67
C HIS A 157 2.37 6.88 16.10
N ASN A 158 1.09 7.15 15.78
CA ASN A 158 0.42 8.40 16.11
C ASN A 158 1.16 9.62 15.57
N ILE A 159 1.70 9.53 14.34
CA ILE A 159 2.44 10.62 13.70
C ILE A 159 1.61 11.90 13.59
N ASP A 160 0.28 11.79 13.53
CA ASP A 160 -0.65 12.91 13.52
C ASP A 160 -0.57 13.77 14.79
N SER A 161 -0.17 13.18 15.93
CA SER A 161 0.09 13.96 17.16
C SER A 161 1.32 14.87 17.04
N ILE A 162 2.24 14.53 16.14
CA ILE A 162 3.46 15.30 15.87
C ILE A 162 3.22 16.26 14.71
N LEU A 163 2.61 15.78 13.62
CA LEU A 163 2.39 16.51 12.37
C LEU A 163 0.95 17.02 12.27
N THR A 164 0.56 17.87 13.22
CA THR A 164 -0.80 18.39 13.38
C THR A 164 -1.30 19.25 12.21
N HIS A 165 -0.39 19.76 11.37
CA HIS A 165 -0.73 20.52 10.16
C HIS A 165 -1.11 19.62 8.96
N ARG A 166 -0.95 18.30 9.07
CA ARG A 166 -1.38 17.33 8.06
C ARG A 166 -2.82 16.87 8.35
N CYS A 167 -3.51 16.40 7.32
CA CYS A 167 -4.82 15.78 7.50
C CYS A 167 -4.67 14.50 8.32
N PRO A 168 -5.51 14.27 9.34
CA PRO A 168 -5.48 13.05 10.13
C PRO A 168 -5.63 11.80 9.25
N GLY A 169 -4.89 10.74 9.54
CA GLY A 169 -4.92 9.48 8.80
C GLY A 169 -4.24 9.53 7.44
N SER A 170 -3.61 10.64 7.05
CA SER A 170 -2.94 10.79 5.75
C SER A 170 -1.78 9.80 5.59
N LEU A 171 -1.87 8.97 4.55
CA LEU A 171 -0.84 8.06 4.05
C LEU A 171 -0.11 8.62 2.81
N ALA A 172 -0.51 9.79 2.33
CA ALA A 172 0.07 10.41 1.14
C ALA A 172 1.55 10.77 1.35
N VAL A 173 2.40 10.36 0.40
CA VAL A 173 3.80 10.75 0.38
C VAL A 173 3.91 12.17 -0.15
N ARG A 174 4.33 13.10 0.71
CA ARG A 174 4.62 14.48 0.33
C ARG A 174 6.01 14.60 -0.27
N CYS A 175 6.19 15.59 -1.13
CA CYS A 175 7.52 15.87 -1.68
C CYS A 175 8.47 16.35 -0.57
N PRO A 176 9.58 15.64 -0.29
CA PRO A 176 10.49 15.99 0.80
C PRO A 176 11.25 17.30 0.55
N SER A 177 11.40 17.68 -0.71
CA SER A 177 12.10 18.89 -1.16
C SER A 177 11.17 20.09 -1.28
N CYS A 178 9.85 19.91 -1.20
CA CYS A 178 8.91 21.02 -1.20
C CYS A 178 8.81 21.66 0.19
N PRO A 179 8.59 22.98 0.25
CA PRO A 179 8.43 23.69 1.51
C PRO A 179 7.20 23.17 2.27
N GLU A 180 7.42 22.69 3.49
CA GLU A 180 6.39 22.24 4.44
C GLU A 180 6.62 22.90 5.80
N ILE A 181 5.75 23.85 6.11
CA ILE A 181 5.79 24.64 7.34
C ILE A 181 5.59 23.71 8.54
N GLY A 182 6.45 23.81 9.54
CA GLY A 182 6.44 22.94 10.73
C GLY A 182 7.15 21.60 10.54
N PHE A 183 7.59 21.25 9.33
CA PHE A 183 8.34 20.03 9.05
C PHE A 183 9.77 20.29 8.59
N ASN A 184 9.94 20.93 7.43
CA ASN A 184 11.26 21.32 6.90
C ASN A 184 11.43 22.85 6.80
N ILE A 185 10.40 23.62 7.16
CA ILE A 185 10.46 25.08 7.33
C ILE A 185 10.01 25.44 8.74
N ASN A 186 10.88 26.13 9.47
CA ASN A 186 10.52 26.74 10.75
C ASN A 186 9.53 27.91 10.51
N PRO A 187 8.36 27.96 11.17
CA PRO A 187 7.43 29.08 11.07
C PRO A 187 8.07 30.46 11.30
N GLU A 188 9.02 30.58 12.23
CA GLU A 188 9.73 31.84 12.53
C GLU A 188 10.59 32.32 11.35
N PHE A 189 11.09 31.39 10.54
CA PHE A 189 11.86 31.70 9.33
C PHE A 189 11.01 32.45 8.30
N LEU A 190 9.70 32.20 8.23
CA LEU A 190 8.80 32.89 7.29
C LEU A 190 8.76 34.41 7.55
N ASN A 191 8.87 34.83 8.81
CA ASN A 191 8.92 36.24 9.19
C ASN A 191 10.21 36.93 8.72
N GLN A 192 11.30 36.17 8.59
CA GLN A 192 12.61 36.69 8.16
C GLN A 192 12.75 36.74 6.63
N VAL A 193 11.98 35.93 5.91
CA VAL A 193 12.04 35.76 4.44
C VAL A 193 11.46 36.98 3.67
N ILE A 194 10.88 37.95 4.37
CA ILE A 194 10.30 39.19 3.82
C ILE A 194 11.32 40.02 3.01
N ASN A 195 12.63 39.81 3.21
CA ASN A 195 13.72 40.50 2.49
C ASN A 195 14.01 39.95 1.08
N GLY A 196 12.97 39.71 0.26
CA GLY A 196 13.12 39.40 -1.17
C GLY A 196 13.55 37.97 -1.52
N LYS A 197 13.56 37.04 -0.55
CA LYS A 197 13.91 35.61 -0.76
C LYS A 197 12.73 34.64 -0.64
N THR A 198 11.51 35.13 -0.86
CA THR A 198 10.27 34.34 -0.76
C THR A 198 10.29 33.05 -1.58
N HIS A 199 10.99 33.03 -2.70
CA HIS A 199 11.19 31.84 -3.54
C HIS A 199 11.81 30.62 -2.82
N LEU A 200 12.46 30.81 -1.66
CA LEU A 200 13.01 29.73 -0.84
C LEU A 200 11.93 28.96 -0.05
N SER A 201 10.80 29.60 0.23
CA SER A 201 9.66 29.02 0.96
C SER A 201 8.38 28.89 0.12
N THR A 202 8.44 29.21 -1.18
CA THR A 202 7.29 29.11 -2.09
C THR A 202 7.05 27.67 -2.56
N LEU A 203 5.84 27.16 -2.31
CA LEU A 203 5.35 25.94 -2.94
C LEU A 203 4.84 26.25 -4.35
N TYR A 204 5.41 25.57 -5.36
CA TYR A 204 4.95 25.65 -6.75
C TYR A 204 4.07 24.44 -7.05
N VAL A 205 2.84 24.69 -7.46
CA VAL A 205 1.85 23.67 -7.78
C VAL A 205 1.41 23.80 -9.23
N SER A 206 1.17 22.67 -9.88
CA SER A 206 0.58 22.58 -11.20
C SER A 206 -0.56 21.58 -11.19
N GLY A 207 -1.64 21.91 -11.90
CA GLY A 207 -2.76 21.01 -12.12
C GLY A 207 -2.74 20.49 -13.55
N ASP A 208 -2.98 19.19 -13.72
CA ASP A 208 -3.17 18.58 -15.04
C ASP A 208 -4.35 17.60 -15.01
N GLY A 209 -5.03 17.48 -16.16
CA GLY A 209 -6.24 16.68 -16.32
C GLY A 209 -6.03 15.54 -17.32
N ASN A 210 -6.26 14.31 -16.89
CA ASN A 210 -6.32 13.15 -17.77
C ASN A 210 -7.76 12.80 -18.14
N PHE A 211 -8.20 13.30 -19.30
CA PHE A 211 -9.55 13.06 -19.87
C PHE A 211 -9.69 11.72 -20.62
N ARG A 212 -8.74 10.81 -20.43
CA ARG A 212 -8.75 9.46 -21.04
C ARG A 212 -8.82 8.36 -19.98
N LEU A 213 -8.60 8.68 -18.71
CA LEU A 213 -8.67 7.73 -17.60
C LEU A 213 -10.13 7.50 -17.19
N MET A 214 -10.82 6.66 -17.96
CA MET A 214 -12.25 6.41 -17.80
C MET A 214 -12.51 5.19 -16.92
N ARG A 215 -13.40 5.34 -15.92
CA ARG A 215 -13.99 4.23 -15.18
C ARG A 215 -15.39 3.98 -15.70
N LYS A 216 -15.65 2.77 -16.20
CA LYS A 216 -16.99 2.35 -16.64
C LYS A 216 -17.87 2.04 -15.42
N LEU A 217 -19.17 2.26 -15.58
CA LEU A 217 -20.17 1.73 -14.65
C LEU A 217 -20.05 0.20 -14.65
N LYS A 218 -19.76 -0.37 -13.48
CA LYS A 218 -19.86 -1.82 -13.25
C LYS A 218 -21.27 -2.13 -12.76
N ASN A 219 -21.68 -3.39 -12.87
CA ASN A 219 -22.82 -3.87 -12.09
C ASN A 219 -22.46 -3.66 -10.61
N ASN A 220 -23.30 -2.94 -9.86
CA ASN A 220 -23.03 -2.55 -8.47
C ASN A 220 -22.55 -3.76 -7.65
N ASP A 221 -21.26 -3.78 -7.34
CA ASP A 221 -20.68 -4.67 -6.35
C ASP A 221 -20.67 -3.86 -5.03
N PRO A 222 -21.51 -4.21 -4.04
CA PRO A 222 -21.58 -3.48 -2.78
C PRO A 222 -20.26 -3.52 -1.99
N ASP A 223 -19.34 -4.43 -2.33
CA ASP A 223 -18.05 -4.58 -1.69
C ASP A 223 -16.92 -3.79 -2.39
N ASP A 224 -17.18 -3.13 -3.53
CA ASP A 224 -16.21 -2.26 -4.25
C ASP A 224 -16.09 -0.89 -3.56
N VAL A 225 -15.54 -0.90 -2.34
CA VAL A 225 -15.32 0.28 -1.49
C VAL A 225 -13.84 0.72 -1.51
N ALA A 226 -13.61 2.03 -1.44
CA ALA A 226 -12.26 2.57 -1.36
C ALA A 226 -11.60 2.21 -0.02
N LEU A 227 -10.47 1.50 -0.07
CA LEU A 227 -9.73 1.07 1.12
C LEU A 227 -9.17 2.23 1.95
N LEU A 228 -8.87 3.35 1.30
CA LEU A 228 -8.19 4.51 1.88
C LEU A 228 -8.90 5.81 1.44
N ASP A 229 -10.23 5.80 1.47
CA ASP A 229 -11.08 6.94 1.08
C ASP A 229 -10.62 8.25 1.75
N GLY A 230 -10.13 9.20 0.96
CA GLY A 230 -9.61 10.49 1.43
C GLY A 230 -8.25 10.47 2.14
N ASN A 231 -7.66 9.30 2.41
CA ASN A 231 -6.43 9.17 3.20
C ASN A 231 -5.15 9.16 2.35
N VAL A 232 -5.24 9.31 1.02
CA VAL A 232 -4.08 9.38 0.12
C VAL A 232 -4.16 10.61 -0.80
N TYR A 233 -4.08 10.43 -2.12
CA TYR A 233 -4.05 11.52 -3.08
C TYR A 233 -5.45 11.96 -3.54
N PHE A 234 -6.43 11.05 -3.51
CA PHE A 234 -7.81 11.38 -3.84
C PHE A 234 -8.49 12.09 -2.67
N VAL A 235 -9.33 13.06 -3.00
CA VAL A 235 -10.29 13.65 -2.05
C VAL A 235 -11.26 12.55 -1.60
N ARG A 236 -11.79 12.69 -0.38
CA ARG A 236 -12.82 11.80 0.12
C ARG A 236 -14.07 11.85 -0.77
N ASP A 237 -14.58 10.69 -1.18
CA ASP A 237 -15.70 10.62 -2.14
C ASP A 237 -16.95 11.35 -1.62
N GLY A 238 -17.28 11.16 -0.34
CA GLY A 238 -18.44 11.81 0.28
C GLY A 238 -18.38 13.33 0.24
N ASP A 239 -17.24 13.90 0.62
CA ASP A 239 -17.02 15.36 0.69
C ASP A 239 -17.03 15.97 -0.73
N TYR A 240 -16.45 15.25 -1.70
CA TYR A 240 -16.45 15.69 -3.10
C TYR A 240 -17.85 15.67 -3.71
N MET A 241 -18.65 14.63 -3.43
CA MET A 241 -20.04 14.54 -3.89
C MET A 241 -20.94 15.61 -3.26
N GLU A 242 -20.68 16.00 -2.01
CA GLU A 242 -21.37 17.13 -1.38
C GLU A 242 -21.00 18.45 -2.04
N TYR A 243 -19.72 18.66 -2.33
CA TYR A 243 -19.25 19.81 -3.09
C TYR A 243 -19.92 19.89 -4.48
N LEU A 244 -19.97 18.80 -5.24
CA LEU A 244 -20.58 18.76 -6.56
C LEU A 244 -22.07 19.13 -6.56
N LYS A 245 -22.81 18.78 -5.49
CA LYS A 245 -24.22 19.19 -5.32
C LYS A 245 -24.37 20.70 -5.09
N ALA A 246 -23.39 21.32 -4.43
CA ALA A 246 -23.39 22.76 -4.14
C ALA A 246 -22.91 23.61 -5.33
N VAL A 247 -22.10 23.03 -6.23
CA VAL A 247 -21.62 23.72 -7.42
C VAL A 247 -22.75 23.86 -8.45
N PRO A 248 -23.06 25.08 -8.90
CA PRO A 248 -24.04 25.27 -9.97
C PRO A 248 -23.62 24.50 -11.22
N ALA A 249 -24.56 23.83 -11.86
CA ALA A 249 -24.27 23.12 -13.11
C ALA A 249 -23.58 24.08 -14.09
N PRO A 250 -22.39 23.73 -14.62
CA PRO A 250 -21.68 24.61 -15.53
C PRO A 250 -22.58 24.96 -16.70
N VAL A 251 -22.71 26.25 -16.99
CA VAL A 251 -23.51 26.70 -18.12
C VAL A 251 -22.85 26.13 -19.37
N ASP A 252 -23.60 25.28 -20.06
CA ASP A 252 -23.15 24.62 -21.27
C ASP A 252 -22.87 25.71 -22.32
N VAL A 253 -21.59 26.13 -22.45
CA VAL A 253 -21.20 27.28 -23.28
C VAL A 253 -21.55 27.02 -24.75
N GLY A 254 -21.65 25.74 -25.14
CA GLY A 254 -22.15 25.30 -26.44
C GLY A 254 -23.65 25.52 -26.68
N LYS A 255 -24.44 25.73 -25.61
CA LYS A 255 -25.86 26.13 -25.70
C LYS A 255 -26.06 27.65 -25.64
N LEU A 256 -25.16 28.38 -24.98
CA LEU A 256 -25.20 29.85 -24.90
C LEU A 256 -24.86 30.53 -26.21
N HIS A 257 -23.95 29.95 -27.00
CA HIS A 257 -23.67 30.41 -28.36
C HIS A 257 -23.76 29.22 -29.31
N PRO A 258 -24.85 29.07 -30.09
CA PRO A 258 -24.81 28.24 -31.28
C PRO A 258 -23.90 28.94 -32.30
N ILE A 259 -22.58 28.88 -32.09
CA ILE A 259 -21.65 29.04 -33.19
C ILE A 259 -21.87 27.77 -34.01
N ASN A 260 -22.81 27.87 -34.95
CA ASN A 260 -22.94 26.98 -36.09
C ASN A 260 -21.68 27.17 -36.93
N SER A 261 -20.55 26.65 -36.44
CA SER A 261 -19.33 26.57 -37.22
C SER A 261 -19.66 25.66 -38.40
N THR A 262 -19.75 26.24 -39.60
CA THR A 262 -19.92 25.55 -40.88
C THR A 262 -18.73 24.63 -41.23
N CYS A 263 -17.68 24.62 -40.40
CA CYS A 263 -16.55 23.72 -40.52
C CYS A 263 -16.93 22.30 -40.06
N ALA A 264 -17.00 21.36 -40.99
CA ALA A 264 -17.31 19.95 -40.76
C ALA A 264 -16.39 19.28 -39.70
N HIS A 265 -15.17 19.78 -39.54
CA HIS A 265 -14.18 19.25 -38.58
C HIS A 265 -14.58 19.44 -37.10
N LEU A 266 -15.34 20.49 -36.77
CA LEU A 266 -15.79 20.77 -35.40
C LEU A 266 -17.05 19.97 -35.02
N LYS A 267 -17.83 19.51 -36.01
CA LYS A 267 -19.04 18.70 -35.78
C LYS A 267 -18.69 17.30 -35.25
N ALA A 268 -17.60 16.72 -35.74
CA ALA A 268 -17.07 15.42 -35.30
C ALA A 268 -16.56 15.47 -33.85
N VAL A 269 -15.89 16.55 -33.46
CA VAL A 269 -15.42 16.78 -32.07
C VAL A 269 -16.62 16.90 -31.11
N ARG A 270 -17.69 17.60 -31.50
CA ARG A 270 -18.91 17.72 -30.69
C ARG A 270 -19.63 16.38 -30.50
N GLN A 271 -19.74 15.55 -31.56
CA GLN A 271 -20.39 14.23 -31.47
C GLN A 271 -19.57 13.21 -30.67
N GLN A 272 -18.23 13.29 -30.72
CA GLN A 272 -17.36 12.43 -29.89
C GLN A 272 -17.65 12.63 -28.39
N ASN A 273 -17.87 13.87 -27.94
CA ASN A 273 -18.12 14.14 -26.52
C ASN A 273 -19.45 13.57 -26.00
N THR A 274 -20.45 13.35 -26.88
CA THR A 274 -21.77 12.84 -26.45
C THR A 274 -21.83 11.30 -26.37
N SER A 275 -21.10 10.58 -27.22
CA SER A 275 -21.14 9.11 -27.24
C SER A 275 -20.00 8.45 -26.46
N LYS A 276 -18.86 9.12 -26.29
CA LYS A 276 -17.64 8.53 -25.70
C LYS A 276 -17.76 8.23 -24.21
N PHE A 277 -18.59 8.98 -23.48
CA PHE A 277 -18.78 8.82 -22.03
C PHE A 277 -20.07 8.09 -21.66
N ASN A 278 -20.77 7.49 -22.63
CA ASN A 278 -21.93 6.65 -22.33
C ASN A 278 -21.49 5.44 -21.50
N ASN A 279 -22.19 5.22 -20.38
CA ASN A 279 -21.89 4.21 -19.36
C ASN A 279 -20.55 4.40 -18.61
N ALA A 280 -19.99 5.60 -18.59
CA ALA A 280 -18.85 5.95 -17.73
C ALA A 280 -19.35 6.48 -16.38
N ALA A 281 -18.78 5.97 -15.29
CA ALA A 281 -18.94 6.53 -13.95
C ALA A 281 -18.01 7.72 -13.73
N VAL A 282 -16.81 7.65 -14.32
CA VAL A 282 -15.77 8.68 -14.28
C VAL A 282 -15.23 8.86 -15.69
N SER A 283 -15.18 10.10 -16.18
CA SER A 283 -14.71 10.45 -17.52
C SER A 283 -13.19 10.65 -17.59
N GLY A 284 -12.58 11.00 -16.47
CA GLY A 284 -11.18 11.37 -16.34
C GLY A 284 -10.85 11.76 -14.90
N VAL A 285 -9.63 12.24 -14.69
CA VAL A 285 -9.14 12.64 -13.37
C VAL A 285 -8.34 13.93 -13.51
N VAL A 286 -8.51 14.86 -12.56
CA VAL A 286 -7.62 16.03 -12.41
C VAL A 286 -6.76 15.84 -11.19
N ALA A 287 -5.47 16.12 -11.33
CA ALA A 287 -4.51 15.98 -10.25
C ALA A 287 -3.68 17.26 -10.10
N ILE A 288 -3.50 17.67 -8.84
CA ILE A 288 -2.57 18.73 -8.45
C ILE A 288 -1.27 18.09 -7.97
N GLN A 289 -0.15 18.53 -8.51
CA GLN A 289 1.18 18.07 -8.16
C GLN A 289 2.14 19.23 -7.91
N CYS A 290 3.23 18.96 -7.19
CA CYS A 290 4.30 19.94 -7.09
C CYS A 290 5.04 20.05 -8.42
N THR A 291 5.18 21.28 -8.93
CA THR A 291 5.71 21.52 -10.28
C THR A 291 7.18 21.09 -10.41
N ARG A 292 7.96 21.18 -9.33
CA ARG A 292 9.41 20.94 -9.36
C ARG A 292 9.79 19.46 -9.34
N HIS A 293 8.99 18.61 -8.70
CA HIS A 293 9.38 17.22 -8.42
C HIS A 293 8.30 16.20 -8.81
N GLY A 294 7.12 16.62 -9.26
CA GLY A 294 6.09 15.73 -9.79
C GLY A 294 5.40 14.85 -8.75
N PHE A 295 5.39 15.26 -7.48
CA PHE A 295 4.63 14.55 -6.43
C PHE A 295 3.21 15.09 -6.39
N TYR A 296 2.22 14.19 -6.42
CA TYR A 296 0.83 14.55 -6.18
C TYR A 296 0.64 15.10 -4.76
N LEU A 297 -0.17 16.15 -4.64
CA LEU A 297 -0.54 16.66 -3.35
C LEU A 297 -1.53 15.71 -2.66
N PRO A 298 -1.46 15.55 -1.33
CA PRO A 298 -2.50 14.85 -0.57
C PRO A 298 -3.87 15.47 -0.83
N GLN A 299 -4.88 14.63 -1.08
CA GLN A 299 -6.23 15.07 -1.47
C GLN A 299 -6.23 16.09 -2.64
N GLY A 300 -5.22 16.04 -3.51
CA GLY A 300 -5.08 16.90 -4.67
C GLY A 300 -5.67 16.32 -5.96
N VAL A 301 -6.32 15.16 -5.87
CA VAL A 301 -6.83 14.41 -7.03
C VAL A 301 -8.35 14.25 -6.93
N VAL A 302 -9.05 14.54 -8.02
CA VAL A 302 -10.52 14.44 -8.11
C VAL A 302 -10.95 13.75 -9.40
N ASP A 303 -12.03 12.99 -9.31
CA ASP A 303 -12.71 12.38 -10.45
C ASP A 303 -13.49 13.42 -11.24
N LEU A 304 -13.47 13.29 -12.57
CA LEU A 304 -14.30 14.09 -13.47
C LEU A 304 -15.58 13.34 -13.84
N GLU A 305 -16.71 14.06 -13.85
CA GLU A 305 -17.99 13.54 -14.36
C GLU A 305 -18.16 13.76 -15.88
N LYS A 306 -17.45 14.74 -16.43
CA LYS A 306 -17.55 15.15 -17.85
C LYS A 306 -16.17 15.24 -18.49
N GLY A 307 -16.11 15.08 -19.81
CA GLY A 307 -14.88 15.31 -20.57
C GLY A 307 -14.49 16.78 -20.62
N GLU A 308 -13.38 17.08 -21.27
CA GLU A 308 -12.96 18.44 -21.64
C GLU A 308 -14.00 19.15 -22.52
#